data_AF-A0A8E1RKR7-F1
#
_entry.id   AF-A0A8E1RKR7-F1
#
_cell.length_a   1.000
_cell.length_b   1.000
_cell.length_c   1.000
_cell.angle_alpha   90.00
_cell.angle_beta   90.00
_cell.angle_gamma   90.00
#
_symmetry.space_group_name_H-M   'P 1'
#
loop_
_entity.id
_entity.type
_entity.pdbx_description
1 polymer ?
#
loop_
_entity_poly.entity_id
_entity_poly.type
_entity_poly.pdbx_seq_one_letter_code
_entity_poly.pdbx_strand_id
1 'polypeptide(L)'
;MYLIDISRNGQPSFDARVNQSLDNYFVNDLKLPGHGFMFYINQPSVIIGRNQNVWAEVDINYLHEHDIELVRRTSGGGAVYHDMGNFIFENILTDNADDFGDYGHFAEPVLKALRKLNIDVKMKENSSDLILNGKKWSGMTMFKSGQGLAAGGTIMYDLNIENAKKVLTEDQMEKQKGLGVRSKRSPIINLKDFLPDGMTMDDFREYLLKEIFAVKSLDDIETYHMSEKDWQNVDKRLAETYGTDEWNFGHNPGYYDYADQTFSAGKLGINWTIDDGKLVHLKFNPFFKVSGHLKDVEAGLVDKKPSRWNVKRAVKKAEIENIDNEALTDFLVDNFDKSE
;
A
#
# COMPACT_ATOMS: atom_id res chain seq x y z
N MET A 1 12.48 17.62 -17.31
CA MET A 1 11.47 16.79 -16.64
C MET A 1 10.41 16.48 -17.67
N TYR A 2 9.93 15.24 -17.74
CA TYR A 2 8.85 14.82 -18.64
C TYR A 2 7.75 14.14 -17.83
N LEU A 3 6.52 14.20 -18.32
CA LEU A 3 5.39 13.47 -17.74
C LEU A 3 5.42 12.02 -18.24
N ILE A 4 5.16 11.08 -17.34
CA ILE A 4 4.93 9.68 -17.70
C ILE A 4 3.43 9.48 -17.78
N ASP A 5 2.91 9.28 -18.99
CA ASP A 5 1.52 8.90 -19.20
C ASP A 5 1.36 7.40 -18.99
N ILE A 6 0.69 7.08 -17.89
CA ILE A 6 0.38 5.71 -17.46
C ILE A 6 -1.02 5.27 -17.91
N SER A 7 -1.57 5.90 -18.94
CA SER A 7 -2.80 5.45 -19.58
C SER A 7 -2.56 4.18 -20.41
N ARG A 8 -3.53 3.26 -20.38
CA ARG A 8 -3.55 2.06 -21.23
C ARG A 8 -4.69 2.20 -22.21
N ASN A 9 -4.39 2.13 -23.51
CA ASN A 9 -5.38 2.32 -24.58
C ASN A 9 -6.16 3.65 -24.46
N GLY A 10 -5.48 4.71 -24.00
CA GLY A 10 -6.07 6.04 -23.80
C GLY A 10 -6.98 6.16 -22.57
N GLN A 11 -6.97 5.18 -21.66
CA GLN A 11 -7.72 5.22 -20.40
C GLN A 11 -6.76 5.27 -19.20
N PRO A 12 -7.00 6.16 -18.21
CA PRO A 12 -6.19 6.20 -17.00
C PRO A 12 -6.35 4.91 -16.19
N SER A 13 -5.24 4.46 -15.60
CA SER A 13 -5.27 3.36 -14.62
C SER A 13 -5.60 3.90 -13.23
N PHE A 14 -6.62 3.30 -12.60
CA PHE A 14 -6.97 3.55 -11.20
C PHE A 14 -6.69 2.34 -10.29
N ASP A 15 -6.16 1.24 -10.84
CA ASP A 15 -5.81 0.05 -10.05
C ASP A 15 -4.53 0.33 -9.25
N ALA A 16 -4.62 0.21 -7.93
CA ALA A 16 -3.51 0.51 -7.06
C ALA A 16 -2.35 -0.48 -7.24
N ARG A 17 -2.61 -1.74 -7.58
CA ARG A 17 -1.57 -2.75 -7.82
C ARG A 17 -0.77 -2.41 -9.08
N VAL A 18 -1.46 -1.97 -10.13
CA VAL A 18 -0.81 -1.45 -11.35
C VAL A 18 0.07 -0.27 -10.97
N ASN A 19 -0.52 0.77 -10.41
CA ASN A 19 0.16 2.04 -10.20
C ASN A 19 1.35 1.92 -9.22
N GLN A 20 1.22 1.09 -8.15
CA GLN A 20 2.31 0.82 -7.21
C GLN A 20 3.40 -0.13 -7.74
N SER A 21 3.19 -0.78 -8.88
CA SER A 21 4.22 -1.60 -9.53
C SER A 21 5.15 -0.78 -10.45
N LEU A 22 4.68 0.40 -10.88
CA LEU A 22 5.33 1.23 -11.89
C LEU A 22 6.62 1.87 -11.38
N ASP A 23 6.66 2.30 -10.12
CA ASP A 23 7.84 2.91 -9.50
C ASP A 23 9.08 2.01 -9.65
N ASN A 24 8.90 0.73 -9.33
CA ASN A 24 9.94 -0.28 -9.40
C ASN A 24 10.25 -0.67 -10.85
N TYR A 25 9.24 -0.77 -11.70
CA TYR A 25 9.44 -1.04 -13.13
C TYR A 25 10.30 0.03 -13.79
N PHE A 26 9.97 1.31 -13.57
CA PHE A 26 10.72 2.41 -14.18
C PHE A 26 12.14 2.51 -13.63
N VAL A 27 12.33 2.30 -12.32
CA VAL A 27 13.65 2.36 -11.67
C VAL A 27 14.54 1.16 -12.04
N ASN A 28 13.98 -0.05 -12.13
CA ASN A 28 14.79 -1.28 -12.24
C ASN A 28 14.87 -1.85 -13.67
N ASP A 29 13.82 -1.70 -14.46
CA ASP A 29 13.69 -2.38 -15.75
C ASP A 29 13.80 -1.40 -16.92
N LEU A 30 12.91 -0.40 -16.99
CA LEU A 30 12.84 0.50 -18.16
C LEU A 30 14.01 1.48 -18.21
N LYS A 31 14.33 2.13 -17.08
CA LYS A 31 15.46 3.04 -16.90
C LYS A 31 15.57 4.15 -17.97
N LEU A 32 14.49 4.89 -18.19
CA LEU A 32 14.52 6.06 -19.06
C LEU A 32 15.40 7.16 -18.48
N PRO A 33 16.32 7.75 -19.26
CA PRO A 33 17.19 8.82 -18.78
C PRO A 33 16.39 10.08 -18.42
N GLY A 34 16.96 10.91 -17.54
CA GLY A 34 16.38 12.18 -17.13
C GLY A 34 15.42 12.05 -15.93
N HIS A 35 14.46 12.97 -15.85
CA HIS A 35 13.54 13.11 -14.71
C HIS A 35 12.11 12.90 -15.17
N GLY A 36 11.59 11.70 -14.93
CA GLY A 36 10.20 11.35 -15.17
C GLY A 36 9.31 11.73 -13.99
N PHE A 37 8.09 12.17 -14.27
CA PHE A 37 7.11 12.52 -13.25
C PHE A 37 5.80 11.78 -13.53
N MET A 38 5.29 11.06 -12.55
CA MET A 38 3.99 10.39 -12.60
C MET A 38 2.97 11.16 -11.77
N PHE A 39 1.73 11.25 -12.27
CA PHE A 39 0.64 11.90 -11.55
C PHE A 39 -0.69 11.17 -11.76
N TYR A 40 -1.17 10.50 -10.71
CA TYR A 40 -2.28 9.55 -10.81
C TYR A 40 -3.18 9.57 -9.57
N ILE A 41 -4.30 8.84 -9.64
CA ILE A 41 -5.19 8.55 -8.53
C ILE A 41 -5.44 7.04 -8.50
N ASN A 42 -5.82 6.51 -7.34
CA ASN A 42 -6.21 5.11 -7.20
C ASN A 42 -7.67 5.02 -6.77
N GLN A 43 -8.31 3.90 -7.11
CA GLN A 43 -9.50 3.44 -6.41
C GLN A 43 -9.21 3.24 -4.90
N PRO A 44 -10.27 3.17 -4.06
CA PRO A 44 -10.13 2.93 -2.63
C PRO A 44 -9.14 1.80 -2.32
N SER A 45 -8.03 2.15 -1.68
CA SER A 45 -6.94 1.21 -1.41
C SER A 45 -6.15 1.59 -0.17
N VAL A 46 -5.66 0.59 0.56
CA VAL A 46 -4.63 0.75 1.57
C VAL A 46 -3.29 0.39 0.95
N ILE A 47 -2.39 1.35 0.90
CA ILE A 47 -1.01 1.13 0.47
C ILE A 47 -0.14 0.90 1.70
N ILE A 48 0.27 -0.34 1.92
CA ILE A 48 1.11 -0.74 3.04
C ILE A 48 2.59 -0.67 2.68
N GLY A 49 3.42 -0.14 3.60
CA GLY A 49 4.86 -0.06 3.42
C GLY A 49 5.51 -1.44 3.37
N ARG A 50 6.60 -1.56 2.61
CA ARG A 50 7.32 -2.83 2.35
C ARG A 50 7.49 -3.71 3.58
N ASN A 51 7.93 -3.11 4.69
CA ASN A 51 8.30 -3.80 5.94
C ASN A 51 7.28 -3.61 7.07
N GLN A 52 6.01 -3.33 6.76
CA GLN A 52 4.98 -3.23 7.79
C GLN A 52 4.19 -4.53 7.93
N ASN A 53 3.72 -4.77 9.15
CA ASN A 53 2.78 -5.85 9.44
C ASN A 53 1.36 -5.39 9.11
N VAL A 54 0.70 -6.10 8.18
CA VAL A 54 -0.67 -5.84 7.75
C VAL A 54 -1.63 -5.86 8.95
N TRP A 55 -1.52 -6.91 9.76
CA TRP A 55 -2.40 -7.18 10.89
C TRP A 55 -2.29 -6.12 12.00
N ALA A 56 -1.17 -5.40 12.06
CA ALA A 56 -0.95 -4.33 13.03
C ALA A 56 -1.49 -2.96 12.57
N GLU A 57 -1.69 -2.78 11.26
CA GLU A 57 -1.87 -1.47 10.62
C GLU A 57 -3.22 -1.33 9.88
N VAL A 58 -3.87 -2.44 9.55
CA VAL A 58 -5.07 -2.48 8.69
C VAL A 58 -6.20 -3.27 9.34
N ASP A 59 -7.41 -2.70 9.34
CA ASP A 59 -8.64 -3.44 9.63
C ASP A 59 -9.09 -4.16 8.37
N ILE A 60 -8.79 -5.46 8.34
CA ILE A 60 -8.99 -6.32 7.17
C ILE A 60 -10.46 -6.62 6.92
N ASN A 61 -11.26 -6.68 7.99
CA ASN A 61 -12.71 -6.87 7.83
C ASN A 61 -13.31 -5.62 7.19
N TYR A 62 -12.97 -4.43 7.70
CA TYR A 62 -13.44 -3.17 7.10
C TYR A 62 -12.98 -3.03 5.66
N LEU A 63 -11.73 -3.41 5.38
CA LEU A 63 -11.16 -3.38 4.03
C LEU A 63 -12.01 -4.23 3.05
N HIS A 64 -12.37 -5.46 3.43
CA HIS A 64 -13.21 -6.33 2.60
C HIS A 64 -14.67 -5.86 2.51
N GLU A 65 -15.28 -5.43 3.61
CA GLU A 65 -16.68 -4.97 3.64
C GLU A 65 -16.93 -3.72 2.78
N HIS A 66 -15.88 -2.95 2.50
CA HIS A 66 -15.94 -1.70 1.76
C HIS A 66 -15.23 -1.74 0.40
N ASP A 67 -14.90 -2.93 -0.11
CA ASP A 67 -14.21 -3.13 -1.40
C ASP A 67 -12.93 -2.28 -1.54
N ILE A 68 -12.16 -2.17 -0.45
CA ILE A 68 -10.88 -1.46 -0.43
C ILE A 68 -9.77 -2.45 -0.77
N GLU A 69 -8.88 -2.12 -1.70
CA GLU A 69 -7.75 -3.01 -2.03
C GLU A 69 -6.63 -2.92 -0.98
N LEU A 70 -5.89 -4.02 -0.74
CA LEU A 70 -4.62 -4.00 -0.02
C LEU A 70 -3.47 -4.11 -1.01
N VAL A 71 -2.56 -3.13 -1.02
CA VAL A 71 -1.40 -3.14 -1.91
C VAL A 71 -0.12 -2.86 -1.13
N ARG A 72 0.84 -3.78 -1.19
CA ARG A 72 2.18 -3.57 -0.64
C ARG A 72 3.05 -2.88 -1.66
N ARG A 73 3.60 -1.72 -1.30
CA ARG A 73 4.52 -0.97 -2.16
C ARG A 73 5.98 -1.40 -1.98
N THR A 74 6.81 -1.01 -2.94
CA THR A 74 8.26 -1.26 -2.92
C THR A 74 8.96 -0.46 -1.81
N SER A 75 8.53 0.77 -1.59
CA SER A 75 9.14 1.68 -0.61
C SER A 75 8.77 1.35 0.84
N GLY A 76 9.62 1.80 1.76
CA GLY A 76 9.35 1.74 3.21
C GLY A 76 8.30 2.76 3.65
N GLY A 77 8.24 3.04 4.95
CA GLY A 77 7.31 4.02 5.53
C GLY A 77 6.01 3.40 6.07
N GLY A 78 5.07 4.26 6.45
CA GLY A 78 3.80 3.88 7.07
C GLY A 78 2.68 3.52 6.09
N ALA A 79 1.55 3.04 6.62
CA ALA A 79 0.39 2.66 5.81
C ALA A 79 -0.43 3.92 5.51
N VAL A 80 -0.93 4.02 4.28
CA VAL A 80 -1.75 5.16 3.81
C VAL A 80 -3.00 4.65 3.11
N TYR A 81 -4.06 5.45 3.15
CA TYR A 81 -5.30 5.18 2.43
C TYR A 81 -5.37 6.12 1.23
N HIS A 82 -5.70 5.56 0.07
CA HIS A 82 -5.96 6.28 -1.17
C HIS A 82 -7.42 6.08 -1.57
N ASP A 83 -7.96 7.05 -2.30
CA ASP A 83 -9.23 6.97 -3.00
C ASP A 83 -9.24 7.97 -4.17
N MET A 84 -10.40 8.12 -4.81
CA MET A 84 -10.59 9.01 -5.96
C MET A 84 -10.43 10.52 -5.63
N GLY A 85 -10.35 10.90 -4.36
CA GLY A 85 -10.11 12.28 -3.90
C GLY A 85 -8.65 12.56 -3.53
N ASN A 86 -7.74 11.63 -3.78
CA ASN A 86 -6.32 11.74 -3.43
C ASN A 86 -5.42 11.54 -4.64
N PHE A 87 -4.62 12.56 -4.96
CA PHE A 87 -3.58 12.41 -5.98
C PHE A 87 -2.33 11.77 -5.41
N ILE A 88 -1.58 11.14 -6.29
CA ILE A 88 -0.26 10.61 -6.02
C ILE A 88 0.67 11.21 -7.07
N PHE A 89 1.80 11.72 -6.62
CA PHE A 89 2.89 12.16 -7.49
C PHE A 89 4.14 11.37 -7.18
N GLU A 90 4.90 11.01 -8.21
CA GLU A 90 6.18 10.33 -8.08
C GLU A 90 7.20 10.90 -9.06
N ASN A 91 8.39 11.15 -8.57
CA ASN A 91 9.56 11.54 -9.34
C ASN A 91 10.40 10.28 -9.57
N ILE A 92 10.73 10.01 -10.82
CA ILE A 92 11.52 8.86 -11.24
C ILE A 92 12.83 9.36 -11.83
N LEU A 93 13.94 8.97 -11.20
CA LEU A 93 15.31 9.20 -11.63
C LEU A 93 16.00 7.84 -11.76
N THR A 94 16.82 7.63 -12.80
CA THR A 94 17.37 6.29 -13.10
C THR A 94 18.89 6.24 -13.04
N ASP A 95 19.54 7.40 -13.08
CA ASP A 95 20.98 7.59 -13.16
C ASP A 95 21.56 8.46 -12.04
N ASN A 96 20.71 9.05 -11.19
CA ASN A 96 21.10 9.85 -10.04
C ASN A 96 20.17 9.58 -8.84
N ALA A 97 20.77 9.18 -7.72
CA ALA A 97 20.08 8.95 -6.46
C ALA A 97 20.80 9.63 -5.27
N ASP A 98 21.47 10.76 -5.54
CA ASP A 98 22.20 11.56 -4.54
C ASP A 98 21.23 12.25 -3.56
N ASP A 99 20.05 12.67 -4.06
CA ASP A 99 19.00 13.30 -3.25
C ASP A 99 18.13 12.30 -2.45
N PHE A 100 18.54 11.03 -2.38
CA PHE A 100 17.80 10.03 -1.59
C PHE A 100 17.81 10.40 -0.10
N GLY A 101 16.60 10.56 0.45
CA GLY A 101 16.37 11.00 1.82
C GLY A 101 16.02 12.49 1.93
N ASP A 102 16.24 13.29 0.88
CA ASP A 102 15.83 14.70 0.85
C ASP A 102 14.40 14.83 0.30
N TYR A 103 13.41 14.59 1.16
CA TYR A 103 12.01 14.78 0.79
C TYR A 103 11.72 16.23 0.36
N GLY A 104 12.44 17.21 0.91
CA GLY A 104 12.21 18.63 0.66
C GLY A 104 12.45 18.97 -0.80
N HIS A 105 13.54 18.44 -1.37
CA HIS A 105 13.87 18.57 -2.78
C HIS A 105 12.69 18.18 -3.69
N PHE A 106 12.13 16.99 -3.49
CA PHE A 106 11.05 16.45 -4.33
C PHE A 106 9.67 17.05 -4.02
N ALA A 107 9.46 17.60 -2.82
CA ALA A 107 8.22 18.27 -2.43
C ALA A 107 8.13 19.70 -2.97
N GLU A 108 9.27 20.38 -3.15
CA GLU A 108 9.31 21.82 -3.37
C GLU A 108 8.52 22.29 -4.61
N PRO A 109 8.49 21.59 -5.76
CA PRO A 109 7.64 21.99 -6.88
C PRO A 109 6.15 22.07 -6.51
N VAL A 110 5.64 21.09 -5.76
CA VAL A 110 4.25 21.07 -5.27
C VAL A 110 4.02 22.16 -4.23
N LEU A 111 4.94 22.32 -3.28
CA LEU A 111 4.86 23.36 -2.25
C LEU A 111 4.84 24.77 -2.86
N LYS A 112 5.69 25.03 -3.84
CA LYS A 112 5.77 26.31 -4.55
C LYS A 112 4.48 26.61 -5.31
N ALA A 113 3.87 25.62 -5.97
CA ALA A 113 2.58 25.78 -6.62
C ALA A 113 1.50 26.18 -5.60
N LEU A 114 1.37 25.44 -4.50
CA LEU A 114 0.37 25.76 -3.46
C LEU A 114 0.59 27.14 -2.81
N ARG A 115 1.84 27.56 -2.60
CA ARG A 115 2.16 28.90 -2.09
C ARG A 115 1.73 30.02 -3.04
N LYS A 116 1.73 29.79 -4.36
CA LYS A 116 1.20 30.76 -5.34
C LYS A 116 -0.32 30.94 -5.25
N LEU A 117 -1.04 29.95 -4.71
CA LEU A 117 -2.45 30.08 -4.33
C LEU A 117 -2.64 30.73 -2.94
N ASN A 118 -1.56 31.24 -2.33
CA ASN A 118 -1.53 31.80 -0.97
C ASN A 118 -1.85 30.78 0.13
N ILE A 119 -1.55 29.50 -0.10
CA ILE A 119 -1.72 28.44 0.90
C ILE A 119 -0.40 28.23 1.63
N ASP A 120 -0.38 28.43 2.96
CA ASP A 120 0.81 28.30 3.80
C ASP A 120 1.16 26.83 4.10
N VAL A 121 1.70 26.15 3.07
CA VAL A 121 2.19 24.78 3.17
C VAL A 121 3.70 24.70 3.38
N LYS A 122 4.12 23.70 4.17
CA LYS A 122 5.53 23.41 4.41
C LYS A 122 5.78 21.94 4.70
N MET A 123 7.03 21.53 4.56
CA MET A 123 7.49 20.26 5.09
C MET A 123 7.58 20.33 6.62
N LYS A 124 7.17 19.27 7.30
CA LYS A 124 7.41 19.11 8.73
C LYS A 124 8.88 18.73 8.94
N GLU A 125 9.53 19.39 9.91
CA GLU A 125 10.93 19.15 10.22
C GLU A 125 11.20 17.67 10.58
N ASN A 126 12.30 17.12 10.03
CA ASN A 126 12.73 15.72 10.25
C ASN A 126 11.60 14.69 9.97
N SER A 127 10.79 14.94 8.95
CA SER A 127 9.62 14.14 8.60
C SER A 127 9.45 14.07 7.08
N SER A 128 8.70 13.07 6.61
CA SER A 128 8.22 13.00 5.23
C SER A 128 6.79 13.53 5.07
N ASP A 129 6.24 14.17 6.12
CA ASP A 129 4.90 14.78 6.08
C ASP A 129 4.97 16.23 5.58
N LEU A 130 4.07 16.59 4.66
CA LEU A 130 3.77 17.99 4.36
C LEU A 130 2.55 18.43 5.15
N ILE A 131 2.63 19.63 5.72
CA ILE A 131 1.68 20.15 6.69
C ILE A 131 1.11 21.50 6.28
N LEU A 132 -0.13 21.73 6.73
CA LEU A 132 -0.90 22.97 6.63
C LEU A 132 -1.64 23.13 7.97
N ASN A 133 -1.52 24.28 8.61
CA ASN A 133 -2.11 24.52 9.94
C ASN A 133 -1.78 23.42 10.97
N GLY A 134 -0.54 22.90 10.91
CA GLY A 134 -0.05 21.83 11.80
C GLY A 134 -0.59 20.43 11.53
N LYS A 135 -1.49 20.26 10.54
CA LYS A 135 -2.06 18.97 10.14
C LYS A 135 -1.46 18.49 8.82
N LYS A 136 -1.37 17.18 8.65
CA LYS A 136 -0.80 16.53 7.46
C LYS A 136 -1.77 16.61 6.28
N TRP A 137 -1.32 17.07 5.11
CA TRP A 137 -2.08 17.02 3.85
C TRP A 137 -1.39 16.14 2.77
N SER A 138 -0.13 15.76 3.02
CA SER A 138 0.63 14.82 2.19
C SER A 138 1.57 13.98 3.05
N GLY A 139 1.73 12.71 2.69
CA GLY A 139 2.82 11.87 3.19
C GLY A 139 3.70 11.40 2.04
N MET A 140 5.01 11.53 2.20
CA MET A 140 5.98 11.13 1.19
C MET A 140 6.73 9.86 1.55
N THR A 141 7.23 9.19 0.52
CA THR A 141 8.07 8.00 0.60
C THR A 141 9.10 8.02 -0.52
N MET A 142 10.17 7.25 -0.34
CA MET A 142 11.20 7.04 -1.36
C MET A 142 11.60 5.58 -1.45
N PHE A 143 11.98 5.17 -2.65
CA PHE A 143 12.58 3.90 -2.97
C PHE A 143 13.84 4.14 -3.78
N LYS A 144 14.95 3.46 -3.43
CA LYS A 144 16.21 3.50 -4.16
C LYS A 144 16.66 2.10 -4.53
N SER A 145 17.15 1.95 -5.76
CA SER A 145 17.79 0.72 -6.25
C SER A 145 18.97 1.07 -7.16
N GLY A 146 20.17 0.73 -6.71
CA GLY A 146 21.40 1.18 -7.36
C GLY A 146 21.45 2.71 -7.45
N GLN A 147 21.53 3.23 -8.68
CA GLN A 147 21.50 4.67 -8.99
C GLN A 147 20.11 5.20 -9.35
N GLY A 148 19.09 4.33 -9.36
CA GLY A 148 17.71 4.75 -9.58
C GLY A 148 16.97 5.06 -8.28
N LEU A 149 16.03 6.00 -8.36
CA LEU A 149 15.28 6.58 -7.26
C LEU A 149 13.85 6.88 -7.71
N ALA A 150 12.87 6.40 -6.94
CA ALA A 150 11.49 6.87 -6.99
C ALA A 150 11.18 7.65 -5.71
N ALA A 151 10.69 8.89 -5.84
CA ALA A 151 10.41 9.77 -4.71
C ALA A 151 9.08 10.50 -4.90
N GLY A 152 8.13 10.29 -4.00
CA GLY A 152 6.77 10.76 -4.22
C GLY A 152 5.96 10.89 -2.94
N GLY A 153 4.71 11.31 -3.10
CA GLY A 153 3.78 11.44 -2.00
C GLY A 153 2.34 11.57 -2.45
N THR A 154 1.47 11.59 -1.45
CA THR A 154 0.04 11.82 -1.65
C THR A 154 -0.27 13.31 -1.72
N ILE A 155 -1.41 13.70 -2.29
CA ILE A 155 -1.98 15.03 -2.17
C ILE A 155 -3.46 14.83 -1.84
N MET A 156 -3.79 14.99 -0.56
CA MET A 156 -5.15 14.83 -0.07
C MET A 156 -5.98 16.04 -0.50
N TYR A 157 -6.54 15.99 -1.71
CA TYR A 157 -7.42 17.04 -2.23
C TYR A 157 -8.76 16.99 -1.49
N ASP A 158 -9.44 15.85 -1.56
CA ASP A 158 -10.75 15.57 -0.93
C ASP A 158 -10.86 14.09 -0.53
N LEU A 159 -9.82 13.56 0.13
CA LEU A 159 -9.76 12.16 0.60
C LEU A 159 -10.90 11.90 1.59
N ASN A 160 -11.51 10.71 1.53
CA ASN A 160 -12.44 10.26 2.57
C ASN A 160 -11.68 9.92 3.87
N ILE A 161 -11.54 10.95 4.71
CA ILE A 161 -10.85 10.88 6.01
C ILE A 161 -11.48 9.83 6.94
N GLU A 162 -12.79 9.61 6.88
CA GLU A 162 -13.47 8.64 7.74
C GLU A 162 -13.14 7.20 7.33
N ASN A 163 -13.13 6.89 6.03
CA ASN A 163 -12.63 5.61 5.54
C ASN A 163 -11.17 5.41 5.93
N ALA A 164 -10.32 6.43 5.74
CA ALA A 164 -8.92 6.36 6.12
C ALA A 164 -8.73 6.02 7.61
N LYS A 165 -9.52 6.64 8.50
CA LYS A 165 -9.48 6.37 9.95
C LYS A 165 -9.95 4.97 10.31
N LYS A 166 -11.00 4.46 9.65
CA LYS A 166 -11.60 3.16 9.98
C LYS A 166 -10.75 2.01 9.45
N VAL A 167 -10.26 2.11 8.22
CA VAL A 167 -9.48 1.03 7.60
C VAL A 167 -8.06 0.95 8.14
N LEU A 168 -7.48 2.07 8.58
CA LEU A 168 -6.13 2.09 9.14
C LEU A 168 -6.20 2.00 10.68
N THR A 169 -5.96 0.81 11.22
CA THR A 169 -6.15 0.51 12.65
C THR A 169 -4.84 0.59 13.46
N GLU A 170 -4.97 0.33 14.76
CA GLU A 170 -3.86 0.10 15.69
C GLU A 170 -4.16 -1.14 16.54
N ASP A 171 -4.08 -2.34 15.94
CA ASP A 171 -4.24 -3.57 16.70
C ASP A 171 -3.12 -3.66 17.76
N GLN A 172 -3.50 -3.44 19.02
CA GLN A 172 -2.55 -3.33 20.12
C GLN A 172 -1.85 -4.66 20.39
N MET A 173 -2.53 -5.79 20.17
CA MET A 173 -1.95 -7.11 20.39
C MET A 173 -0.88 -7.39 19.34
N GLU A 174 -1.16 -7.12 18.06
CA GLU A 174 -0.17 -7.27 16.99
C GLU A 174 0.99 -6.29 17.14
N LYS A 175 0.72 -5.04 17.54
CA LYS A 175 1.79 -4.06 17.80
C LYS A 175 2.71 -4.47 18.94
N GLN A 176 2.17 -5.08 20.00
CA GLN A 176 2.98 -5.55 21.15
C GLN A 176 4.00 -6.62 20.76
N LYS A 177 3.76 -7.39 19.70
CA LYS A 177 4.73 -8.36 19.16
C LYS A 177 6.00 -7.69 18.61
N GLY A 178 5.96 -6.39 18.34
CA GLY A 178 7.13 -5.63 17.87
C GLY A 178 7.56 -5.98 16.44
N LEU A 179 6.65 -6.57 15.66
CA LEU A 179 6.94 -7.05 14.31
C LEU A 179 6.76 -5.94 13.28
N GLY A 180 7.83 -5.61 12.55
CA GLY A 180 7.81 -4.67 11.44
C GLY A 180 7.81 -3.19 11.82
N VAL A 181 7.76 -2.35 10.78
CA VAL A 181 7.76 -0.88 10.89
C VAL A 181 6.36 -0.40 11.29
N ARG A 182 6.28 0.44 12.31
CA ARG A 182 5.03 1.05 12.78
C ARG A 182 4.72 2.35 12.06
N SER A 183 3.45 2.60 11.78
CA SER A 183 3.02 3.91 11.27
C SER A 183 3.16 4.99 12.35
N LYS A 184 3.59 6.20 11.95
CA LYS A 184 3.49 7.42 12.77
C LYS A 184 2.17 8.11 12.42
N ARG A 185 1.16 7.96 13.27
CA ARG A 185 -0.16 8.60 13.06
C ARG A 185 -0.03 10.11 13.23
N SER A 186 -0.61 10.85 12.28
CA SER A 186 -0.70 12.31 12.29
C SER A 186 -2.15 12.70 11.93
N PRO A 187 -2.76 13.71 12.57
CA PRO A 187 -4.02 14.27 12.10
C PRO A 187 -3.91 14.73 10.65
N ILE A 188 -4.85 14.30 9.81
CA ILE A 188 -4.88 14.64 8.38
C ILE A 188 -5.93 15.72 8.07
N ILE A 189 -5.74 16.42 6.95
CA ILE A 189 -6.67 17.42 6.42
C ILE A 189 -6.67 17.40 4.88
N ASN A 190 -7.79 17.81 4.30
CA ASN A 190 -7.96 17.96 2.85
C ASN A 190 -7.61 19.38 2.41
N LEU A 191 -7.01 19.51 1.23
CA LEU A 191 -6.65 20.81 0.64
C LEU A 191 -7.85 21.56 0.07
N LYS A 192 -8.93 20.86 -0.34
CA LYS A 192 -10.13 21.46 -0.95
C LYS A 192 -10.69 22.63 -0.14
N ASP A 193 -10.67 22.54 1.18
CA ASP A 193 -11.16 23.58 2.09
C ASP A 193 -10.30 24.87 2.10
N PHE A 194 -9.14 24.85 1.45
CA PHE A 194 -8.17 25.97 1.40
C PHE A 194 -7.88 26.45 -0.01
N LEU A 195 -8.46 25.80 -1.03
CA LEU A 195 -8.32 26.20 -2.42
C LEU A 195 -9.27 27.37 -2.75
N PRO A 196 -8.99 28.12 -3.83
CA PRO A 196 -9.92 29.12 -4.32
C PRO A 196 -11.33 28.55 -4.55
N ASP A 197 -12.35 29.35 -4.21
CA ASP A 197 -13.76 28.95 -4.37
C ASP A 197 -14.06 28.48 -5.80
N GLY A 198 -14.69 27.31 -5.91
CA GLY A 198 -15.08 26.72 -7.19
C GLY A 198 -13.99 25.98 -7.94
N MET A 199 -12.76 25.92 -7.43
CA MET A 199 -11.69 25.12 -8.04
C MET A 199 -11.99 23.62 -7.93
N THR A 200 -12.27 22.99 -9.06
CA THR A 200 -12.54 21.55 -9.11
C THR A 200 -11.25 20.73 -8.97
N MET A 201 -11.39 19.42 -8.81
CA MET A 201 -10.25 18.51 -8.76
C MET A 201 -9.46 18.51 -10.09
N ASP A 202 -10.14 18.62 -11.22
CA ASP A 202 -9.52 18.70 -12.54
C ASP A 202 -8.81 20.05 -12.75
N ASP A 203 -9.42 21.16 -12.34
CA ASP A 203 -8.77 22.48 -12.36
C ASP A 203 -7.49 22.48 -11.52
N PHE A 204 -7.55 21.87 -10.34
CA PHE A 204 -6.40 21.75 -9.44
C PHE A 204 -5.30 20.86 -10.02
N ARG A 205 -5.66 19.74 -10.67
CA ARG A 205 -4.71 18.87 -11.39
C ARG A 205 -4.01 19.62 -12.52
N GLU A 206 -4.76 20.30 -13.37
CA GLU A 206 -4.21 21.08 -14.48
C GLU A 206 -3.28 22.19 -13.96
N TYR A 207 -3.73 22.91 -12.92
CA TYR A 207 -2.94 23.95 -12.27
C TYR A 207 -1.60 23.41 -11.74
N LEU A 208 -1.63 22.31 -10.97
CA LEU A 208 -0.43 21.71 -10.40
C LEU A 208 0.55 21.28 -11.50
N LEU A 209 0.09 20.58 -12.54
CA LEU A 209 0.96 20.13 -13.62
C LEU A 209 1.58 21.32 -14.36
N LYS A 210 0.81 22.36 -14.68
CA LYS A 210 1.35 23.59 -15.29
C LYS A 210 2.43 24.24 -14.45
N GLU A 211 2.22 24.31 -13.13
CA GLU A 211 3.16 24.91 -12.19
C GLU A 211 4.44 24.07 -12.01
N ILE A 212 4.32 22.75 -11.91
CA ILE A 212 5.44 21.81 -11.76
C ILE A 212 6.33 21.82 -13.00
N PHE A 213 5.71 21.79 -14.20
CA PHE A 213 6.42 21.77 -15.47
C PHE A 213 6.78 23.18 -16.01
N ALA A 214 6.29 24.24 -15.36
CA ALA A 214 6.49 25.64 -15.75
C ALA A 214 6.03 25.95 -17.19
N VAL A 215 4.85 25.44 -17.56
CA VAL A 215 4.26 25.57 -18.91
C VAL A 215 2.93 26.34 -18.90
N LYS A 216 2.47 26.78 -20.08
CA LYS A 216 1.18 27.49 -20.24
C LYS A 216 0.05 26.61 -20.74
N SER A 217 0.36 25.50 -21.39
CA SER A 217 -0.58 24.43 -21.76
C SER A 217 -0.06 23.08 -21.27
N LEU A 218 -0.97 22.13 -20.98
CA LEU A 218 -0.56 20.74 -20.73
C LEU A 218 0.04 20.09 -21.98
N ASP A 219 -0.34 20.54 -23.17
CA ASP A 219 0.21 20.08 -24.45
C ASP A 219 1.70 20.44 -24.64
N ASP A 220 2.20 21.40 -23.87
CA ASP A 220 3.61 21.81 -23.90
C ASP A 220 4.50 20.87 -23.07
N ILE A 221 3.92 19.92 -22.34
CA ILE A 221 4.65 18.99 -21.48
C ILE A 221 5.19 17.82 -22.33
N GLU A 222 6.52 17.69 -22.38
CA GLU A 222 7.16 16.49 -22.93
C GLU A 222 6.62 15.26 -22.20
N THR A 223 6.03 14.34 -22.96
CA THR A 223 5.33 13.19 -22.39
C THR A 223 5.88 11.89 -22.96
N TYR A 224 6.28 11.00 -22.07
CA TYR A 224 6.55 9.61 -22.40
C TYR A 224 5.26 8.80 -22.24
N HIS A 225 4.77 8.23 -23.33
CA HIS A 225 3.61 7.34 -23.31
C HIS A 225 4.08 5.89 -23.22
N MET A 226 3.58 5.16 -22.22
CA MET A 226 3.89 3.74 -22.07
C MET A 226 3.46 2.96 -23.32
N SER A 227 4.40 2.20 -23.87
CA SER A 227 4.18 1.32 -25.01
C SER A 227 3.52 0.01 -24.57
N GLU A 228 3.01 -0.75 -25.54
CA GLU A 228 2.47 -2.09 -25.29
C GLU A 228 3.51 -3.03 -24.66
N LYS A 229 4.80 -2.87 -25.00
CA LYS A 229 5.88 -3.65 -24.39
C LYS A 229 6.05 -3.31 -22.90
N ASP A 230 5.85 -2.06 -22.53
CA ASP A 230 5.93 -1.63 -21.13
C ASP A 230 4.78 -2.25 -20.34
N TRP A 231 3.57 -2.22 -20.90
CA TRP A 231 2.41 -2.88 -20.32
C TRP A 231 2.57 -4.39 -20.18
N GLN A 232 3.18 -5.08 -21.15
CA GLN A 232 3.50 -6.52 -21.02
C GLN A 232 4.44 -6.81 -19.83
N ASN A 233 5.41 -5.94 -19.57
CA ASN A 233 6.28 -6.08 -18.40
C ASN A 233 5.51 -5.83 -17.10
N VAL A 234 4.64 -4.82 -17.07
CA VAL A 234 3.78 -4.52 -15.92
C VAL A 234 2.85 -5.70 -15.64
N ASP A 235 2.18 -6.24 -16.65
CA ASP A 235 1.30 -7.40 -16.53
C ASP A 235 2.04 -8.61 -15.94
N LYS A 236 3.28 -8.86 -16.38
CA LYS A 236 4.13 -9.90 -15.82
C LYS A 236 4.41 -9.66 -14.32
N ARG A 237 4.77 -8.43 -13.94
CA ARG A 237 5.02 -8.06 -12.54
C ARG A 237 3.79 -8.16 -11.66
N LEU A 238 2.61 -7.89 -12.20
CA LEU A 238 1.34 -8.10 -11.51
C LEU A 238 1.11 -9.59 -11.26
N ALA A 239 1.28 -10.42 -12.29
CA ALA A 239 1.09 -11.86 -12.19
C ALA A 239 2.08 -12.53 -11.22
N GLU A 240 3.31 -12.04 -11.14
CA GLU A 240 4.38 -12.65 -10.35
C GLU A 240 4.55 -12.04 -8.94
N THR A 241 4.04 -10.82 -8.71
CA THR A 241 4.32 -10.09 -7.46
C THR A 241 3.18 -9.15 -7.05
N TYR A 242 2.99 -8.00 -7.71
CA TYR A 242 2.16 -6.93 -7.15
C TYR A 242 0.66 -7.26 -7.12
N GLY A 243 0.23 -8.19 -7.97
CA GLY A 243 -1.13 -8.72 -8.01
C GLY A 243 -1.37 -9.95 -7.14
N THR A 244 -0.37 -10.43 -6.39
CA THR A 244 -0.46 -11.68 -5.63
C THR A 244 -0.70 -11.44 -4.14
N ASP A 245 -1.41 -12.35 -3.49
CA ASP A 245 -1.65 -12.25 -2.05
C ASP A 245 -0.37 -12.59 -1.25
N GLU A 246 0.50 -13.44 -1.79
CA GLU A 246 1.83 -13.72 -1.25
C GLU A 246 2.65 -12.43 -1.05
N TRP A 247 2.51 -11.47 -1.97
CA TRP A 247 3.17 -10.18 -1.84
C TRP A 247 2.42 -9.25 -0.88
N ASN A 248 1.11 -9.07 -1.09
CA ASN A 248 0.34 -8.06 -0.39
C ASN A 248 0.07 -8.44 1.08
N PHE A 249 -0.33 -9.69 1.33
CA PHE A 249 -0.59 -10.26 2.65
C PHE A 249 0.59 -11.08 3.19
N GLY A 250 1.25 -11.87 2.33
CA GLY A 250 2.25 -12.84 2.73
C GLY A 250 3.58 -12.24 3.20
N HIS A 251 4.03 -11.13 2.62
CA HIS A 251 5.28 -10.47 3.03
C HIS A 251 5.11 -9.65 4.31
N ASN A 252 4.90 -10.33 5.43
CA ASN A 252 4.54 -9.74 6.70
C ASN A 252 5.62 -10.05 7.76
N PRO A 253 6.36 -9.04 8.28
CA PRO A 253 7.44 -9.29 9.23
C PRO A 253 7.02 -10.17 10.41
N GLY A 254 7.82 -11.19 10.71
CA GLY A 254 7.53 -12.19 11.75
C GLY A 254 6.56 -13.30 11.34
N TYR A 255 5.91 -13.21 10.18
CA TYR A 255 5.15 -14.30 9.57
C TYR A 255 5.84 -14.69 8.26
N TYR A 256 6.69 -15.72 8.31
CA TYR A 256 7.57 -16.06 7.19
C TYR A 256 6.92 -16.93 6.12
N ASP A 257 5.87 -17.63 6.50
CA ASP A 257 5.10 -18.48 5.60
C ASP A 257 3.72 -17.89 5.33
N TYR A 258 3.21 -18.18 4.14
CA TYR A 258 1.88 -17.81 3.68
C TYR A 258 1.30 -18.91 2.80
N ALA A 259 -0.01 -19.15 2.93
CA ALA A 259 -0.78 -20.01 2.06
C ALA A 259 -2.23 -19.56 2.07
N ASP A 260 -2.98 -19.91 1.02
CA ASP A 260 -4.42 -19.73 1.01
C ASP A 260 -5.14 -20.89 0.34
N GLN A 261 -6.44 -21.00 0.64
CA GLN A 261 -7.33 -21.97 0.04
C GLN A 261 -8.75 -21.40 -0.07
N THR A 262 -9.46 -21.77 -1.13
CA THR A 262 -10.89 -21.45 -1.28
C THR A 262 -11.74 -22.54 -0.62
N PHE A 263 -12.49 -22.16 0.40
CA PHE A 263 -13.52 -22.98 1.05
C PHE A 263 -14.91 -22.60 0.54
N SER A 264 -15.93 -23.36 0.94
CA SER A 264 -17.33 -23.07 0.59
C SER A 264 -17.82 -21.68 1.04
N ALA A 265 -17.31 -21.18 2.17
CA ALA A 265 -17.62 -19.83 2.66
C ALA A 265 -16.82 -18.72 1.97
N GLY A 266 -15.72 -19.06 1.28
CA GLY A 266 -14.84 -18.09 0.63
C GLY A 266 -13.37 -18.43 0.79
N LYS A 267 -12.51 -17.53 0.30
CA LYS A 267 -11.06 -17.66 0.38
C LYS A 267 -10.56 -17.43 1.81
N LEU A 268 -9.66 -18.28 2.30
CA LEU A 268 -8.99 -18.14 3.59
C LEU A 268 -7.49 -18.18 3.39
N GLY A 269 -6.82 -17.07 3.67
CA GLY A 269 -5.36 -17.01 3.79
C GLY A 269 -4.90 -17.32 5.22
N ILE A 270 -3.67 -17.80 5.35
CA ILE A 270 -2.98 -17.96 6.62
C ILE A 270 -1.55 -17.44 6.51
N ASN A 271 -1.07 -16.87 7.60
CA ASN A 271 0.30 -16.48 7.81
C ASN A 271 0.83 -17.17 9.05
N TRP A 272 2.00 -17.77 9.00
CA TRP A 272 2.58 -18.42 10.18
C TRP A 272 4.10 -18.36 10.21
N THR A 273 4.65 -18.74 11.35
CA THR A 273 6.07 -19.00 11.55
C THR A 273 6.23 -20.16 12.52
N ILE A 274 7.05 -21.13 12.15
CA ILE A 274 7.51 -22.20 13.03
C ILE A 274 8.96 -21.90 13.46
N ASP A 275 9.23 -21.99 14.76
CA ASP A 275 10.57 -21.89 15.34
C ASP A 275 10.75 -23.03 16.36
N ASP A 276 11.89 -23.71 16.30
CA ASP A 276 12.20 -24.91 17.11
C ASP A 276 11.05 -25.95 17.13
N GLY A 277 10.45 -26.20 15.95
CA GLY A 277 9.35 -27.16 15.76
C GLY A 277 8.02 -26.74 16.40
N LYS A 278 7.87 -25.47 16.82
CA LYS A 278 6.65 -24.92 17.42
C LYS A 278 6.13 -23.73 16.62
N LEU A 279 4.81 -23.62 16.55
CA LEU A 279 4.16 -22.47 15.96
C LEU A 279 4.33 -21.25 16.88
N VAL A 280 5.13 -20.26 16.49
CA VAL A 280 5.33 -19.03 17.29
C VAL A 280 4.35 -17.92 16.88
N HIS A 281 3.94 -17.93 15.62
CA HIS A 281 2.98 -16.99 15.07
C HIS A 281 2.00 -17.70 14.14
N LEU A 282 0.72 -17.36 14.25
CA LEU A 282 -0.35 -17.79 13.35
C LEU A 282 -1.38 -16.68 13.23
N LYS A 283 -1.76 -16.35 11.99
CA LYS A 283 -2.84 -15.44 11.67
C LYS A 283 -3.70 -15.97 10.53
N PHE A 284 -5.01 -15.83 10.69
CA PHE A 284 -5.97 -16.09 9.62
C PHE A 284 -6.39 -14.80 8.91
N ASN A 285 -6.62 -14.92 7.60
CA ASN A 285 -7.10 -13.87 6.71
C ASN A 285 -8.33 -14.34 5.92
N PRO A 286 -9.52 -14.33 6.53
CA PRO A 286 -10.74 -14.74 5.85
C PRO A 286 -11.26 -13.63 4.93
N PHE A 287 -11.47 -13.93 3.65
CA PHE A 287 -12.12 -13.05 2.67
C PHE A 287 -13.66 -13.24 2.71
N PHE A 288 -14.19 -13.45 3.91
CA PHE A 288 -15.61 -13.70 4.17
C PHE A 288 -15.91 -13.51 5.66
N LYS A 289 -17.19 -13.34 5.98
CA LYS A 289 -17.64 -13.28 7.37
C LYS A 289 -17.58 -14.67 8.02
N VAL A 290 -16.74 -14.83 9.03
CA VAL A 290 -16.57 -16.08 9.78
C VAL A 290 -17.74 -16.29 10.76
N SER A 291 -18.29 -17.52 10.81
CA SER A 291 -19.16 -17.98 11.91
C SER A 291 -18.33 -18.88 12.83
N GLY A 292 -18.05 -18.42 14.04
CA GLY A 292 -17.13 -19.05 15.00
C GLY A 292 -15.90 -18.20 15.32
N HIS A 293 -14.83 -18.83 15.84
CA HIS A 293 -13.71 -18.13 16.47
C HIS A 293 -12.33 -18.56 15.95
N LEU A 294 -11.92 -18.12 14.76
CA LEU A 294 -10.56 -18.40 14.23
C LEU A 294 -9.43 -17.97 15.18
N LYS A 295 -9.63 -16.89 15.96
CA LYS A 295 -8.66 -16.45 16.99
C LYS A 295 -8.43 -17.50 18.09
N ASP A 296 -9.42 -18.36 18.37
CA ASP A 296 -9.25 -19.46 19.33
C ASP A 296 -8.39 -20.58 18.76
N VAL A 297 -8.37 -20.76 17.44
CA VAL A 297 -7.43 -21.66 16.76
C VAL A 297 -6.01 -21.10 16.86
N GLU A 298 -5.82 -19.80 16.60
CA GLU A 298 -4.54 -19.11 16.74
C GLU A 298 -3.97 -19.29 18.15
N ALA A 299 -4.73 -18.87 19.16
CA ALA A 299 -4.31 -18.99 20.57
C ALA A 299 -4.16 -20.46 21.01
N GLY A 300 -4.92 -21.36 20.40
CA GLY A 300 -4.87 -22.79 20.67
C GLY A 300 -3.61 -23.48 20.16
N LEU A 301 -2.93 -22.92 19.17
CA LEU A 301 -1.78 -23.54 18.49
C LEU A 301 -0.44 -22.85 18.74
N VAL A 302 -0.44 -21.56 19.07
CA VAL A 302 0.80 -20.86 19.45
C VAL A 302 1.49 -21.58 20.62
N ASP A 303 2.82 -21.65 20.55
CA ASP A 303 3.75 -22.35 21.46
C ASP A 303 3.63 -23.88 21.47
N LYS A 304 2.97 -24.48 20.46
CA LYS A 304 2.83 -25.94 20.33
C LYS A 304 3.40 -26.45 19.01
N LYS A 305 3.81 -27.72 19.00
CA LYS A 305 4.07 -28.43 17.75
C LYS A 305 2.75 -28.57 16.96
N PRO A 306 2.68 -28.13 15.70
CA PRO A 306 1.43 -28.12 14.92
C PRO A 306 1.03 -29.51 14.40
N SER A 307 1.06 -30.54 15.25
CA SER A 307 0.63 -31.88 14.88
C SER A 307 -0.87 -31.93 14.56
N ARG A 308 -1.28 -32.85 13.68
CA ARG A 308 -2.71 -33.08 13.35
C ARG A 308 -3.60 -33.18 14.58
N TRP A 309 -3.13 -33.81 15.66
CA TRP A 309 -3.89 -33.90 16.91
C TRP A 309 -4.11 -32.53 17.57
N ASN A 310 -3.07 -31.69 17.65
CA ASN A 310 -3.17 -30.34 18.20
C ASN A 310 -4.07 -29.45 17.32
N VAL A 311 -3.89 -29.50 16.00
CA VAL A 311 -4.69 -28.74 15.02
C VAL A 311 -6.17 -29.12 15.14
N LYS A 312 -6.49 -30.41 15.03
CA LYS A 312 -7.89 -30.89 15.10
C LYS A 312 -8.56 -30.50 16.41
N ARG A 313 -7.82 -30.55 17.52
CA ARG A 313 -8.33 -30.14 18.85
C ARG A 313 -8.61 -28.63 18.90
N ALA A 314 -7.72 -27.80 18.34
CA ALA A 314 -7.90 -26.35 18.31
C ALA A 314 -9.07 -25.96 17.41
N VAL A 315 -9.13 -26.50 16.19
CA VAL A 315 -10.23 -26.27 15.23
C VAL A 315 -11.58 -26.65 15.83
N LYS A 316 -11.68 -27.84 16.47
CA LYS A 316 -12.92 -28.27 17.12
C LYS A 316 -13.38 -27.31 18.22
N LYS A 317 -12.46 -26.72 18.98
CA LYS A 317 -12.78 -25.80 20.08
C LYS A 317 -13.26 -24.43 19.58
N ALA A 318 -12.85 -24.04 18.38
CA ALA A 318 -13.19 -22.74 17.81
C ALA A 318 -14.62 -22.62 17.26
N GLU A 319 -15.38 -23.73 17.27
CA GLU A 319 -16.81 -23.77 16.90
C GLU A 319 -17.09 -23.07 15.56
N ILE A 320 -16.23 -23.35 14.56
CA ILE A 320 -16.38 -22.79 13.22
C ILE A 320 -17.49 -23.55 12.48
N GLU A 321 -18.50 -22.81 12.02
CA GLU A 321 -19.72 -23.43 11.45
C GLU A 321 -19.78 -23.34 9.93
N ASN A 322 -19.20 -22.29 9.35
CA ASN A 322 -19.27 -22.03 7.92
C ASN A 322 -18.05 -22.54 7.13
N ILE A 323 -17.17 -23.29 7.77
CA ILE A 323 -16.05 -24.01 7.14
C ILE A 323 -16.10 -25.45 7.64
N ASP A 324 -15.88 -26.42 6.75
CA ASP A 324 -15.74 -27.81 7.20
C ASP A 324 -14.48 -27.97 8.07
N ASN A 325 -14.67 -28.50 9.28
CA ASN A 325 -13.61 -28.60 10.28
C ASN A 325 -12.50 -29.59 9.90
N GLU A 326 -12.82 -30.65 9.16
CA GLU A 326 -11.78 -31.59 8.69
C GLU A 326 -10.99 -30.95 7.56
N ALA A 327 -11.65 -30.32 6.59
CA ALA A 327 -11.00 -29.58 5.51
C ALA A 327 -10.09 -28.45 6.03
N LEU A 328 -10.51 -27.71 7.07
CA LEU A 328 -9.67 -26.71 7.72
C LEU A 328 -8.48 -27.35 8.43
N THR A 329 -8.68 -28.50 9.09
CA THR A 329 -7.60 -29.24 9.74
C THR A 329 -6.57 -29.72 8.73
N ASP A 330 -7.01 -30.28 7.60
CA ASP A 330 -6.15 -30.75 6.52
C ASP A 330 -5.34 -29.60 5.93
N PHE A 331 -6.00 -28.50 5.57
CA PHE A 331 -5.34 -27.30 5.07
C PHE A 331 -4.23 -26.78 5.99
N LEU A 332 -4.48 -26.74 7.30
CA LEU A 332 -3.48 -26.29 8.27
C LEU A 332 -2.29 -27.26 8.37
N VAL A 333 -2.56 -28.56 8.53
CA VAL A 333 -1.51 -29.58 8.68
C VAL A 333 -0.65 -29.66 7.43
N ASP A 334 -1.26 -29.71 6.25
CA ASP A 334 -0.57 -29.85 4.97
C ASP A 334 0.37 -28.66 4.69
N ASN A 335 0.11 -27.49 5.25
CA ASN A 335 0.98 -26.32 5.10
C ASN A 335 2.02 -26.21 6.22
N PHE A 336 1.68 -26.54 7.46
CA PHE A 336 2.66 -26.56 8.56
C PHE A 336 3.76 -27.60 8.35
N ASP A 337 3.45 -28.74 7.75
CA ASP A 337 4.43 -29.80 7.45
C ASP A 337 5.42 -29.41 6.35
N LYS A 338 5.12 -28.39 5.52
CA LYS A 338 6.04 -27.89 4.47
C LYS A 338 7.13 -26.96 5.02
N SER A 339 6.99 -26.50 6.26
CA SER A 339 7.89 -25.53 6.90
C SER A 339 8.91 -26.20 7.86
N GLU A 340 8.89 -27.53 8.02
CA GLU A 340 9.98 -28.34 8.63
C GLU A 340 11.05 -28.67 7.57
#